data_AF-A0A1C7F8C4-F1
#
_entry.id   AF-A0A1C7F8C4-F1
#
_cell.length_a   1.000
_cell.length_b   1.000
_cell.length_c   1.000
_cell.angle_alpha   90.00
_cell.angle_beta   90.00
_cell.angle_gamma   90.00
#
_symmetry.space_group_name_H-M   'P 1'
#
loop_
_entity.id
_entity.type
_entity.pdbx_description
1 polymer ?
#
loop_
_entity_poly.entity_id
_entity_poly.type
_entity_poly.pdbx_seq_one_letter_code
_entity_poly.pdbx_strand_id
1 'polypeptide(L)'
;MTTPYILNISSEPHRLELQLLSPLPNGRNELHWQRDLGELQRESNISLAEFYNDDEFVVATTTGRIHKGSIQGDLTLVTTLPVMGIHGGKGWLDKTKQEFWYAAAAKIDDEQGDRLYGWNLKNWQLIAQVQLPEYLDIQQLHRRRDGSFLFYQEYSDKLHKRTQGFWVINPVTGEANHHLLDSLPAAGMYQTRNMLALCPERDIALLPFFDTLPCQENKGDLQLGFQLQLVDLNNFNTLWIKTVRWFGNDTEQILDDEVRQTLQDYYADEELDDDDVEDALEEWVETLKGIRFSDQEDACWSCWTDGTLRKLYFSPRQQDYQLIGMSPLVMPTQESEESEQPNPLNQVAFNQYNYHLQLLNHHQLAVINCDIKIVDIAEVKPSDNELAQQTVTYQKAKQAEVEMSDAFRMSYTRDGINVIEIDYLALPECVLEGLQEMQQRTACLEDHVKGIRLEWLIEDQDGSQRSEADFCAMAIKLSGAANMMGQIIENFCAYPYASTLISSENKAALSDMVLSLAAHNIRYLPLVNRYLNIIDIAQFGRFHTQHTLPLIDQLYGHSLRHKFKYHNFIKSLPTDLPVI
;
A
#
# COMPACT_ATOMS: atom_id res chain seq x y z
N MET A 1 4.35 26.36 -11.69
CA MET A 1 4.83 25.17 -10.95
C MET A 1 3.80 24.11 -11.17
N THR A 2 4.17 22.99 -11.79
CA THR A 2 3.27 21.84 -11.99
C THR A 2 2.90 21.27 -10.64
N THR A 3 1.61 21.05 -10.40
CA THR A 3 1.13 20.41 -9.18
C THR A 3 1.69 18.98 -9.13
N PRO A 4 2.34 18.54 -8.03
CA PRO A 4 2.92 17.21 -7.96
C PRO A 4 1.84 16.13 -7.97
N TYR A 5 2.11 15.03 -8.66
CA TYR A 5 1.27 13.84 -8.64
C TYR A 5 1.58 12.96 -7.43
N ILE A 6 0.58 12.19 -7.01
CA ILE A 6 0.61 11.37 -5.80
C ILE A 6 0.02 10.01 -6.14
N LEU A 7 0.67 8.95 -5.64
CA LEU A 7 0.10 7.61 -5.65
C LEU A 7 -0.62 7.37 -4.33
N ASN A 8 -1.86 6.94 -4.43
CA ASN A 8 -2.67 6.50 -3.31
C ASN A 8 -3.11 5.04 -3.52
N ILE A 9 -3.26 4.29 -2.44
CA ILE A 9 -3.88 2.97 -2.47
C ILE A 9 -5.25 3.08 -1.82
N SER A 10 -6.29 2.79 -2.58
CA SER A 10 -7.65 2.69 -2.06
C SER A 10 -8.00 1.24 -1.83
N SER A 11 -8.52 0.95 -0.63
CA SER A 11 -9.06 -0.36 -0.29
C SER A 11 -10.59 -0.31 -0.27
N GLU A 12 -11.21 -0.90 -1.29
CA GLU A 12 -12.64 -1.23 -1.28
C GLU A 12 -12.80 -2.68 -0.78
N PRO A 13 -13.98 -3.09 -0.28
CA PRO A 13 -14.24 -4.47 0.09
C PRO A 13 -13.91 -5.41 -1.09
N HIS A 14 -12.86 -6.22 -0.95
CA HIS A 14 -12.35 -7.19 -1.94
C HIS A 14 -11.58 -6.64 -3.14
N ARG A 15 -11.19 -5.35 -3.17
CA ARG A 15 -10.40 -4.77 -4.27
C ARG A 15 -9.38 -3.76 -3.77
N LEU A 16 -8.16 -3.82 -4.30
CA LEU A 16 -7.16 -2.78 -4.11
C LEU A 16 -6.95 -2.02 -5.40
N GLU A 17 -7.05 -0.70 -5.31
CA GLU A 17 -6.89 0.19 -6.44
C GLU A 17 -5.71 1.14 -6.19
N LEU A 18 -4.82 1.23 -7.18
CA LEU A 18 -3.84 2.30 -7.29
C LEU A 18 -4.50 3.50 -7.92
N GLN A 19 -4.41 4.65 -7.26
CA GLN A 19 -4.97 5.92 -7.73
C GLN A 19 -3.85 6.91 -7.99
N LEU A 20 -3.95 7.63 -9.11
CA LEU A 20 -3.16 8.83 -9.35
C LEU A 20 -3.97 10.06 -8.96
N LEU A 21 -3.43 10.82 -8.02
CA LEU A 21 -4.06 11.99 -7.47
C LEU A 21 -3.21 13.25 -7.72
N SER A 22 -3.86 14.41 -7.76
CA SER A 22 -3.17 15.69 -7.60
C SER A 22 -3.85 16.56 -6.54
N PRO A 23 -3.10 17.23 -5.67
CA PRO A 23 -3.66 18.06 -4.61
C PRO A 23 -4.35 19.30 -5.18
N LEU A 24 -5.52 19.61 -4.63
CA LEU A 24 -6.30 20.80 -4.94
C LEU A 24 -6.11 21.88 -3.85
N PRO A 25 -6.28 23.17 -4.17
CA PRO A 25 -6.12 24.27 -3.20
C PRO A 25 -7.09 24.21 -1.99
N ASN A 26 -8.20 23.48 -2.13
CA ASN A 26 -9.19 23.28 -1.08
C ASN A 26 -8.84 22.12 -0.12
N GLY A 27 -7.70 21.45 -0.30
CA GLY A 27 -7.29 20.29 0.52
C GLY A 27 -7.75 18.94 0.03
N ARG A 28 -8.57 18.90 -1.02
CA ARG A 28 -9.00 17.66 -1.68
C ARG A 28 -7.95 17.21 -2.69
N ASN A 29 -8.17 16.03 -3.25
CA ASN A 29 -7.34 15.46 -4.29
C ASN A 29 -8.17 15.18 -5.55
N GLU A 30 -7.75 15.72 -6.70
CA GLU A 30 -8.35 15.35 -7.99
C GLU A 30 -7.85 13.97 -8.42
N LEU A 31 -8.77 13.08 -8.75
CA LEU A 31 -8.48 11.76 -9.32
C LEU A 31 -8.21 11.86 -10.83
N HIS A 32 -7.02 11.44 -11.26
CA HIS A 32 -6.62 11.40 -12.67
C HIS A 32 -6.87 10.05 -13.32
N TRP A 33 -6.64 8.97 -12.59
CA TRP A 33 -7.02 7.61 -12.98
C TRP A 33 -6.95 6.69 -11.78
N GLN A 34 -7.61 5.53 -11.89
CA GLN A 34 -7.52 4.44 -10.95
C GLN A 34 -7.30 3.11 -11.68
N ARG A 35 -6.49 2.23 -11.08
CA ARG A 35 -6.13 0.92 -11.61
C ARG A 35 -6.17 -0.14 -10.54
N ASP A 36 -6.86 -1.24 -10.81
CA ASP A 36 -6.91 -2.43 -9.99
C ASP A 36 -5.59 -3.18 -10.02
N LEU A 37 -5.10 -3.47 -8.82
CA LEU A 37 -3.88 -4.26 -8.63
C LEU A 37 -4.18 -5.78 -8.64
N GLY A 38 -5.39 -6.17 -9.01
CA GLY A 38 -5.82 -7.52 -9.32
C GLY A 38 -6.07 -8.38 -8.09
N GLU A 39 -5.29 -9.46 -7.93
CA GLU A 39 -5.46 -10.49 -6.90
C GLU A 39 -5.16 -10.02 -5.47
N LEU A 40 -4.72 -8.77 -5.29
CA LEU A 40 -4.38 -8.25 -3.98
C LEU A 40 -5.63 -7.79 -3.23
N GLN A 41 -5.83 -8.33 -2.03
CA GLN A 41 -7.01 -8.05 -1.21
C GLN A 41 -6.74 -7.09 -0.03
N ARG A 42 -5.48 -6.77 0.27
CA ARG A 42 -5.07 -5.95 1.42
C ARG A 42 -3.94 -5.01 1.07
N GLU A 43 -4.03 -3.77 1.55
CA GLU A 43 -3.01 -2.72 1.36
C GLU A 43 -1.63 -3.18 1.85
N SER A 44 -1.60 -3.98 2.92
CA SER A 44 -0.39 -4.65 3.44
C SER A 44 0.38 -5.47 2.40
N ASN A 45 -0.24 -5.78 1.26
CA ASN A 45 0.40 -6.49 0.16
C ASN A 45 1.14 -5.57 -0.82
N ILE A 46 1.11 -4.25 -0.62
CA ILE A 46 1.92 -3.29 -1.36
C ILE A 46 3.18 -2.97 -0.57
N SER A 47 4.32 -3.32 -1.15
CA SER A 47 5.63 -3.13 -0.55
C SER A 47 6.15 -1.70 -0.76
N LEU A 48 5.97 -1.18 -1.99
CA LEU A 48 6.42 0.13 -2.44
C LEU A 48 5.50 0.61 -3.57
N ALA A 49 5.10 1.88 -3.55
CA ALA A 49 4.47 2.57 -4.67
C ALA A 49 5.01 4.00 -4.74
N GLU A 50 6.03 4.25 -5.57
CA GLU A 50 6.75 5.54 -5.57
C GLU A 50 7.24 5.99 -6.95
N PHE A 51 7.16 7.31 -7.17
CA PHE A 51 7.75 8.00 -8.32
C PHE A 51 9.29 8.02 -8.26
N TYR A 52 9.93 7.64 -9.36
CA TYR A 52 11.38 7.74 -9.54
C TYR A 52 11.80 8.87 -10.50
N ASN A 53 10.83 9.48 -11.17
CA ASN A 53 10.93 10.75 -11.88
C ASN A 53 9.55 11.42 -11.92
N ASP A 54 9.40 12.52 -12.66
CA ASP A 54 8.17 13.33 -12.68
C ASP A 54 6.96 12.61 -13.30
N ASP A 55 7.20 11.61 -14.17
CA ASP A 55 6.16 10.99 -14.99
C ASP A 55 5.99 9.47 -14.73
N GLU A 56 6.96 8.83 -14.07
CA GLU A 56 7.03 7.37 -13.94
C GLU A 56 7.27 6.90 -12.50
N PHE A 57 6.70 5.74 -12.18
CA PHE A 57 6.73 5.15 -10.85
C PHE A 57 6.91 3.63 -10.87
N VAL A 58 7.29 3.08 -9.72
CA VAL A 58 7.38 1.64 -9.47
C VAL A 58 6.30 1.23 -8.48
N VAL A 59 5.62 0.12 -8.75
CA VAL A 59 4.76 -0.57 -7.79
C VAL A 59 5.28 -1.98 -7.55
N ALA A 60 5.73 -2.25 -6.33
CA ALA A 60 6.19 -3.56 -5.89
C ALA A 60 5.22 -4.15 -4.88
N THR A 61 4.84 -5.41 -5.08
CA THR A 61 3.92 -6.14 -4.20
C THR A 61 4.69 -7.10 -3.31
N THR A 62 4.12 -7.50 -2.18
CA THR A 62 4.68 -8.56 -1.31
C THR A 62 4.66 -9.93 -1.98
N THR A 63 3.88 -10.10 -3.04
CA THR A 63 3.82 -11.31 -3.87
C THR A 63 4.92 -11.38 -4.93
N GLY A 64 5.86 -10.42 -4.93
CA GLY A 64 6.99 -10.39 -5.86
C GLY A 64 6.67 -9.84 -7.25
N ARG A 65 5.49 -9.24 -7.45
CA ARG A 65 5.13 -8.61 -8.71
C ARG A 65 5.63 -7.18 -8.72
N ILE A 66 6.40 -6.84 -9.74
CA ILE A 66 6.99 -5.51 -9.90
C ILE A 66 6.44 -4.90 -11.18
N HIS A 67 5.80 -3.74 -11.03
CA HIS A 67 5.19 -3.00 -12.13
C HIS A 67 5.91 -1.68 -12.35
N LYS A 68 6.01 -1.30 -13.62
CA LYS A 68 6.33 0.06 -14.07
C LYS A 68 5.02 0.75 -14.37
N GLY A 69 4.82 1.96 -13.86
CA GLY A 69 3.69 2.77 -14.29
C GLY A 69 4.05 4.21 -14.65
N SER A 70 3.08 4.90 -15.24
CA SER A 70 3.21 6.26 -15.75
C SER A 70 2.02 7.13 -15.34
N ILE A 71 2.19 8.45 -15.34
CA ILE A 71 1.09 9.39 -15.06
C ILE A 71 -0.03 9.30 -16.10
N GLN A 72 0.23 8.74 -17.28
CA GLN A 72 -0.78 8.49 -18.32
C GLN A 72 -1.70 7.30 -17.99
N GLY A 73 -1.41 6.55 -16.93
CA GLY A 73 -2.21 5.41 -16.49
C GLY A 73 -1.76 4.07 -17.06
N ASP A 74 -0.55 4.01 -17.61
CA ASP A 74 0.10 2.74 -17.95
C ASP A 74 0.51 2.03 -16.66
N LEU A 75 0.27 0.73 -16.58
CA LEU A 75 0.76 -0.11 -15.49
C LEU A 75 1.19 -1.46 -16.07
N THR A 76 2.47 -1.59 -16.38
CA THR A 76 3.04 -2.76 -17.04
C THR A 76 3.76 -3.64 -16.02
N LEU A 77 3.42 -4.93 -15.99
CA LEU A 77 4.18 -5.92 -15.23
C LEU A 77 5.58 -6.08 -15.85
N VAL A 78 6.61 -5.74 -15.09
CA VAL A 78 8.01 -5.88 -15.50
C VAL A 78 8.52 -7.28 -15.22
N THR A 79 8.25 -7.78 -14.01
CA THR A 79 8.68 -9.12 -13.60
C THR A 79 7.84 -9.64 -12.45
N THR A 80 7.83 -10.97 -12.31
CA THR A 80 7.27 -11.68 -11.17
C THR A 80 8.36 -12.55 -10.57
N LEU A 81 8.74 -12.25 -9.34
CA LEU A 81 9.67 -13.05 -8.57
C LEU A 81 8.95 -14.25 -7.93
N PRO A 82 9.61 -15.41 -7.83
CA PRO A 82 9.05 -16.60 -7.17
C PRO A 82 9.11 -16.47 -5.64
N VAL A 83 8.35 -15.52 -5.09
CA VAL A 83 8.37 -15.19 -3.66
C VAL A 83 7.60 -16.23 -2.85
N MET A 84 8.15 -16.58 -1.69
CA MET A 84 7.49 -17.42 -0.70
C MET A 84 6.55 -16.55 0.16
N GLY A 85 5.24 -16.79 0.03
CA GLY A 85 4.17 -15.87 0.45
C GLY A 85 3.90 -15.74 1.97
N ILE A 86 4.93 -15.75 2.82
CA ILE A 86 4.76 -15.63 4.28
C ILE A 86 5.39 -14.35 4.84
N HIS A 87 6.48 -13.86 4.25
CA HIS A 87 7.14 -12.62 4.67
C HIS A 87 7.33 -11.71 3.45
N GLY A 88 6.34 -10.84 3.23
CA GLY A 88 6.35 -9.90 2.10
C GLY A 88 7.60 -9.03 2.10
N GLY A 89 8.28 -8.94 0.96
CA GLY A 89 9.49 -8.15 0.81
C GLY A 89 9.30 -6.65 0.94
N LYS A 90 10.37 -5.88 1.25
CA LYS A 90 10.37 -4.41 1.22
C LYS A 90 11.11 -3.87 -0.01
N GLY A 91 10.46 -2.95 -0.70
CA GLY A 91 11.04 -2.15 -1.76
C GLY A 91 11.70 -0.89 -1.21
N TRP A 92 12.84 -0.51 -1.80
CA TRP A 92 13.54 0.74 -1.54
C TRP A 92 13.89 1.41 -2.87
N LEU A 93 13.76 2.73 -2.93
CA LEU A 93 13.94 3.50 -4.16
C LEU A 93 15.03 4.57 -4.01
N ASP A 94 16.08 4.49 -4.83
CA ASP A 94 17.04 5.58 -5.01
C ASP A 94 16.57 6.47 -6.17
N LYS A 95 15.90 7.59 -5.85
CA LYS A 95 15.44 8.54 -6.87
C LYS A 95 16.61 9.23 -7.59
N THR A 96 17.73 9.43 -6.92
CA THR A 96 18.90 10.11 -7.49
C THR A 96 19.64 9.21 -8.49
N LYS A 97 19.85 7.95 -8.13
CA LYS A 97 20.48 6.97 -9.04
C LYS A 97 19.51 6.32 -10.01
N GLN A 98 18.19 6.48 -9.78
CA GLN A 98 17.14 5.76 -10.48
C GLN A 98 17.33 4.24 -10.36
N GLU A 99 17.49 3.77 -9.13
CA GLU A 99 17.62 2.36 -8.81
C GLU A 99 16.45 1.93 -7.92
N PHE A 100 15.88 0.77 -8.24
CA PHE A 100 14.90 0.12 -7.39
C PHE A 100 15.50 -1.14 -6.79
N TRP A 101 15.32 -1.32 -5.49
CA TRP A 101 15.83 -2.46 -4.75
C TRP A 101 14.70 -3.16 -4.01
N TYR A 102 14.75 -4.48 -3.95
CA TYR A 102 13.70 -5.30 -3.35
C TYR A 102 14.30 -6.51 -2.64
N ALA A 103 14.05 -6.63 -1.35
CA ALA A 103 14.44 -7.80 -0.56
C ALA A 103 13.25 -8.76 -0.47
N ALA A 104 13.43 -10.05 -0.76
CA ALA A 104 12.36 -11.05 -0.67
C ALA A 104 12.85 -12.48 -0.43
N ALA A 105 12.03 -13.27 0.25
CA ALA A 105 12.21 -14.72 0.38
C ALA A 105 11.86 -15.40 -0.96
N ALA A 106 12.83 -16.07 -1.59
CA ALA A 106 12.66 -16.71 -2.90
C ALA A 106 12.99 -18.21 -2.84
N LYS A 107 12.39 -18.99 -3.75
CA LYS A 107 12.81 -20.38 -3.99
C LYS A 107 14.11 -20.41 -4.80
N ILE A 108 15.08 -21.21 -4.37
CA ILE A 108 16.40 -21.38 -4.98
C ILE A 108 16.68 -22.87 -5.11
N ASP A 109 16.69 -23.43 -6.32
CA ASP A 109 17.17 -24.80 -6.56
C ASP A 109 16.63 -25.85 -5.55
N ASP A 110 15.33 -25.79 -5.24
CA ASP A 110 14.59 -26.58 -4.23
C ASP A 110 14.80 -26.23 -2.74
N GLU A 111 15.66 -25.26 -2.43
CA GLU A 111 15.88 -24.66 -1.10
C GLU A 111 15.23 -23.27 -0.96
N GLN A 112 15.02 -22.82 0.28
CA GLN A 112 14.44 -21.50 0.59
C GLN A 112 15.56 -20.53 0.97
N GLY A 113 15.53 -19.30 0.46
CA GLY A 113 16.51 -18.29 0.88
C GLY A 113 16.09 -16.86 0.56
N ASP A 114 16.51 -15.93 1.41
CA ASP A 114 16.27 -14.50 1.24
C ASP A 114 17.22 -13.91 0.20
N ARG A 115 16.71 -12.98 -0.63
CA ARG A 115 17.49 -12.35 -1.70
C ARG A 115 17.23 -10.87 -1.79
N LEU A 116 18.28 -10.12 -2.14
CA LEU A 116 18.21 -8.73 -2.50
C LEU A 116 18.39 -8.59 -4.01
N TYR A 117 17.40 -8.00 -4.65
CA TYR A 117 17.38 -7.71 -6.07
C TYR A 117 17.51 -6.21 -6.29
N GLY A 118 18.24 -5.82 -7.33
CA GLY A 118 18.37 -4.42 -7.75
C GLY A 118 18.11 -4.25 -9.24
N TRP A 119 17.40 -3.20 -9.63
CA TRP A 119 17.13 -2.82 -11.02
C TRP A 119 17.58 -1.39 -11.29
N ASN A 120 18.11 -1.18 -12.49
CA ASN A 120 18.28 0.15 -13.06
C ASN A 120 16.96 0.57 -13.72
N LEU A 121 16.37 1.68 -13.30
CA LEU A 121 15.04 2.10 -13.76
C LEU A 121 15.05 2.78 -15.14
N LYS A 122 16.21 3.17 -15.67
CA LYS A 122 16.32 3.75 -17.03
C LYS A 122 16.05 2.72 -18.12
N ASN A 123 16.44 1.47 -17.88
CA ASN A 123 16.32 0.39 -18.85
C ASN A 123 15.70 -0.90 -18.27
N TRP A 124 15.30 -0.87 -16.99
CA TRP A 124 14.73 -1.99 -16.24
C TRP A 124 15.59 -3.25 -16.22
N GLN A 125 16.90 -3.12 -16.40
CA GLN A 125 17.83 -4.24 -16.29
C GLN A 125 18.14 -4.55 -14.84
N LEU A 126 18.19 -5.84 -14.53
CA LEU A 126 18.67 -6.33 -13.24
C LEU A 126 20.16 -5.99 -13.11
N ILE A 127 20.51 -5.25 -12.04
CA ILE A 127 21.88 -4.84 -11.72
C ILE A 127 22.48 -5.63 -10.57
N ALA A 128 21.65 -6.30 -9.76
CA ALA A 128 22.11 -7.11 -8.65
C ALA A 128 21.12 -8.22 -8.29
N GLN A 129 21.67 -9.34 -7.85
CA GLN A 129 20.95 -10.45 -7.24
C GLN A 129 21.88 -11.07 -6.20
N VAL A 130 21.66 -10.72 -4.93
CA VAL A 130 22.54 -11.06 -3.82
C VAL A 130 21.81 -12.02 -2.89
N GLN A 131 22.47 -13.11 -2.52
CA GLN A 131 21.98 -14.01 -1.49
C GLN A 131 22.09 -13.33 -0.14
N LEU A 132 20.98 -13.27 0.59
CA LEU A 132 20.94 -12.73 1.93
C LEU A 132 21.18 -13.86 2.96
N PRO A 133 21.76 -13.53 4.12
CA PRO A 133 21.75 -14.40 5.29
C PRO A 133 20.34 -14.93 5.63
N GLU A 134 20.27 -16.11 6.23
CA GLU A 134 19.00 -16.67 6.70
C GLU A 134 18.42 -15.88 7.87
N TYR A 135 17.09 -15.90 8.02
CA TYR A 135 16.35 -15.30 9.14
C TYR A 135 16.48 -13.78 9.26
N LEU A 136 16.59 -13.07 8.13
CA LEU A 136 16.59 -11.62 8.10
C LEU A 136 15.17 -11.08 8.09
N ASP A 137 14.93 -10.00 8.86
CA ASP A 137 13.73 -9.19 8.64
C ASP A 137 13.91 -8.36 7.36
N ILE A 138 13.60 -8.98 6.23
CA ILE A 138 13.61 -8.38 4.89
C ILE A 138 12.62 -7.21 4.73
N GLN A 139 11.82 -6.90 5.76
CA GLN A 139 10.90 -5.77 5.73
C GLN A 139 11.57 -4.45 6.13
N GLN A 140 12.80 -4.50 6.63
CA GLN A 140 13.61 -3.35 7.00
C GLN A 140 14.78 -3.19 6.02
N LEU A 141 14.53 -2.48 4.91
CA LEU A 141 15.52 -2.27 3.85
C LEU A 141 15.97 -0.81 3.80
N HIS A 142 17.20 -0.55 4.26
CA HIS A 142 17.78 0.80 4.27
C HIS A 142 19.13 0.84 3.58
N ARG A 143 19.41 1.93 2.86
CA ARG A 143 20.66 2.13 2.13
C ARG A 143 21.57 3.09 2.88
N ARG A 144 22.80 2.66 3.19
CA ARG A 144 23.85 3.51 3.75
C ARG A 144 24.49 4.41 2.69
N ARG A 145 25.18 5.45 3.15
CA ARG A 145 25.88 6.39 2.27
C ARG A 145 27.01 5.73 1.44
N ASP A 146 27.67 4.72 1.99
CA ASP A 146 28.72 3.94 1.31
C ASP A 146 28.17 3.03 0.19
N GLY A 147 26.85 2.89 0.12
CA GLY A 147 26.19 2.02 -0.83
C GLY A 147 25.92 0.60 -0.32
N SER A 148 26.13 0.29 0.96
CA SER A 148 25.73 -0.98 1.56
C SER A 148 24.26 -0.93 2.01
N PHE A 149 23.61 -2.09 2.10
CA PHE A 149 22.29 -2.21 2.72
C PHE A 149 22.39 -2.60 4.19
N LEU A 150 21.50 -2.03 4.99
CA LEU A 150 21.30 -2.32 6.41
C LEU A 150 20.00 -3.07 6.61
N PHE A 151 20.07 -4.14 7.40
CA PHE A 151 18.93 -4.86 7.94
C PHE A 151 19.12 -4.98 9.44
N TYR A 152 18.15 -4.53 10.23
CA TYR A 152 18.15 -4.76 11.66
C TYR A 152 17.68 -6.19 11.94
N GLN A 153 18.34 -6.85 12.89
CA GLN A 153 17.98 -8.18 13.33
C GLN A 153 17.93 -8.20 14.86
N GLU A 154 16.88 -8.83 15.38
CA GLU A 154 16.79 -9.24 16.76
C GLU A 154 16.67 -10.76 16.83
N TYR A 155 17.27 -11.33 17.86
CA TYR A 155 17.12 -12.74 18.20
C TYR A 155 16.57 -12.80 19.62
N SER A 156 15.37 -13.37 19.76
CA SER A 156 14.66 -13.44 21.04
C SER A 156 14.05 -14.83 21.26
N ASP A 157 14.77 -15.69 21.98
CA ASP A 157 14.24 -16.98 22.44
C ASP A 157 13.91 -16.98 23.95
N LYS A 158 14.54 -16.08 24.73
CA LYS A 158 14.40 -15.93 26.18
C LYS A 158 14.82 -14.53 26.62
N LEU A 159 14.11 -13.91 27.55
CA LEU A 159 14.36 -12.58 28.14
C LEU A 159 15.86 -12.21 28.30
N HIS A 160 16.70 -13.09 28.85
CA HIS A 160 18.12 -12.82 29.12
C HIS A 160 19.11 -13.30 28.05
N LYS A 161 18.65 -13.89 26.96
CA LYS A 161 19.49 -14.37 25.85
C LYS A 161 19.26 -13.60 24.56
N ARG A 162 18.56 -12.49 24.65
CA ARG A 162 18.22 -11.67 23.50
C ARG A 162 19.47 -10.93 23.01
N THR A 163 19.60 -10.87 21.69
CA THR A 163 20.66 -10.10 21.05
C THR A 163 20.07 -9.29 19.91
N GLN A 164 20.71 -8.17 19.59
CA GLN A 164 20.31 -7.33 18.48
C GLN A 164 21.53 -6.86 17.69
N GLY A 165 21.30 -6.47 16.46
CA GLY A 165 22.38 -6.04 15.59
C GLY A 165 21.91 -5.58 14.23
N PHE A 166 22.89 -5.28 13.40
CA PHE A 166 22.69 -4.92 12.01
C PHE A 166 23.50 -5.82 11.09
N TRP A 167 22.84 -6.34 10.08
CA TRP A 167 23.51 -6.88 8.91
C TRP A 167 23.84 -5.77 7.94
N VAL A 168 25.11 -5.71 7.54
CA VAL A 168 25.60 -4.83 6.47
C VAL A 168 25.90 -5.67 5.26
N ILE A 169 25.22 -5.37 4.16
CA ILE A 169 25.28 -6.17 2.94
C ILE A 169 25.76 -5.31 1.80
N ASN A 170 26.92 -5.65 1.25
CA ASN A 170 27.46 -4.99 0.08
C ASN A 170 26.76 -5.53 -1.18
N PRO A 171 25.97 -4.71 -1.89
CA PRO A 171 25.19 -5.19 -3.03
C PRO A 171 26.03 -5.51 -4.27
N VAL A 172 27.31 -5.12 -4.29
CA VAL A 172 28.24 -5.37 -5.41
C VAL A 172 29.03 -6.66 -5.19
N THR A 173 29.55 -6.87 -3.99
CA THR A 173 30.37 -8.06 -3.67
C THR A 173 29.54 -9.22 -3.13
N GLY A 174 28.35 -8.94 -2.59
CA GLY A 174 27.55 -9.90 -1.83
C GLY A 174 28.08 -10.20 -0.44
N GLU A 175 29.12 -9.49 0.01
CA GLU A 175 29.66 -9.65 1.35
C GLU A 175 28.62 -9.19 2.39
N ALA A 176 28.37 -10.05 3.39
CA ALA A 176 27.45 -9.79 4.48
C ALA A 176 28.19 -9.90 5.82
N ASN A 177 28.14 -8.83 6.60
CA ASN A 177 28.76 -8.75 7.93
C ASN A 177 27.70 -8.43 8.97
N HIS A 178 27.65 -9.21 10.04
CA HIS A 178 26.75 -8.96 11.17
C HIS A 178 27.49 -8.19 12.26
N HIS A 179 26.91 -7.08 12.70
CA HIS A 179 27.42 -6.24 13.76
C HIS A 179 26.44 -6.26 14.93
N LEU A 180 26.85 -6.94 16.00
CA LEU A 180 26.09 -6.98 17.24
C LEU A 180 26.17 -5.63 17.95
N LEU A 181 25.05 -5.22 18.55
CA LEU A 181 25.04 -4.17 19.55
C LEU A 181 25.24 -4.79 20.94
N ASP A 182 25.87 -4.04 21.83
CA ASP A 182 26.10 -4.47 23.22
C ASP A 182 24.82 -4.45 24.08
N SER A 183 23.75 -3.83 23.58
CA SER A 183 22.47 -3.66 24.28
C SER A 183 21.44 -4.74 23.92
N LEU A 184 20.44 -4.92 24.79
CA LEU A 184 19.30 -5.82 24.60
C LEU A 184 18.25 -5.21 23.65
N PRO A 185 17.65 -6.03 22.75
CA PRO A 185 16.51 -5.59 21.94
C PRO A 185 15.28 -5.29 22.81
N ALA A 186 14.28 -4.68 22.19
CA ALA A 186 12.95 -4.56 22.78
C ALA A 186 12.36 -5.94 23.12
N ALA A 187 11.44 -5.96 24.09
CA ALA A 187 10.62 -7.14 24.36
C ALA A 187 9.45 -7.22 23.38
N GLY A 188 8.91 -8.43 23.21
CA GLY A 188 7.73 -8.68 22.39
C GLY A 188 8.02 -9.28 21.01
N MET A 189 7.01 -9.95 20.45
CA MET A 189 7.07 -10.51 19.09
C MET A 189 6.68 -9.49 18.01
N TYR A 190 6.04 -8.38 18.40
CA TYR A 190 5.53 -7.38 17.47
C TYR A 190 6.23 -6.04 17.71
N GLN A 191 6.68 -5.41 16.63
CA GLN A 191 6.95 -3.96 16.51
C GLN A 191 8.39 -3.43 16.72
N THR A 192 9.38 -3.93 15.99
CA THR A 192 10.61 -3.14 15.75
C THR A 192 10.42 -2.01 14.73
N ARG A 193 9.43 -2.10 13.85
CA ARG A 193 9.28 -1.18 12.69
C ARG A 193 8.96 0.26 13.04
N ASN A 194 8.33 0.52 14.19
CA ASN A 194 7.89 1.88 14.58
C ASN A 194 8.86 2.58 15.54
N MET A 195 9.87 1.86 16.04
CA MET A 195 10.72 2.32 17.14
C MET A 195 12.18 2.56 16.72
N LEU A 196 12.62 1.90 15.66
CA LEU A 196 13.92 2.16 15.07
C LEU A 196 13.79 3.31 14.06
N ALA A 197 14.42 4.45 14.36
CA ALA A 197 14.60 5.51 13.38
C ALA A 197 16.02 5.47 12.82
N LEU A 198 16.12 5.40 11.51
CA LEU A 198 17.38 5.47 10.79
C LEU A 198 17.51 6.83 10.11
N CYS A 199 18.70 7.42 10.15
CA CYS A 199 19.06 8.60 9.37
C CYS A 199 20.24 8.26 8.46
N PRO A 200 19.99 7.70 7.26
CA PRO A 200 21.06 7.23 6.38
C PRO A 200 22.01 8.33 5.91
N GLU A 201 21.52 9.57 5.71
CA GLU A 201 22.36 10.72 5.34
C GLU A 201 23.45 11.03 6.39
N ARG A 202 23.15 10.70 7.65
CA ARG A 202 24.03 10.91 8.79
C ARG A 202 24.71 9.62 9.25
N ASP A 203 24.32 8.47 8.70
CA ASP A 203 24.73 7.13 9.12
C ASP A 203 24.53 6.91 10.63
N ILE A 204 23.36 7.27 11.17
CA ILE A 204 23.00 7.06 12.59
C ILE A 204 21.66 6.36 12.74
N ALA A 205 21.50 5.64 13.84
CA ALA A 205 20.26 5.00 14.27
C ALA A 205 19.87 5.45 15.67
N LEU A 206 18.58 5.71 15.90
CA LEU A 206 18.01 5.96 17.21
C LEU A 206 16.98 4.87 17.50
N LEU A 207 17.13 4.20 18.63
CA LEU A 207 16.28 3.11 19.06
C LEU A 207 16.12 3.13 20.58
N PRO A 208 15.06 2.51 21.13
CA PRO A 208 14.93 2.32 22.57
C PRO A 208 16.08 1.51 23.19
N PHE A 209 16.30 1.72 24.48
CA PHE A 209 17.35 1.06 25.25
C PHE A 209 16.74 0.37 26.48
N PHE A 210 17.05 -0.92 26.68
CA PHE A 210 16.33 -1.80 27.61
C PHE A 210 17.19 -2.46 28.68
N ASP A 211 18.51 -2.33 28.61
CA ASP A 211 19.39 -2.95 29.60
C ASP A 211 19.10 -2.42 31.01
N THR A 212 18.53 -1.21 31.09
CA THR A 212 18.09 -0.62 32.34
C THR A 212 16.72 0.03 32.17
N LEU A 213 15.89 -0.07 33.21
CA LEU A 213 14.68 0.72 33.38
C LEU A 213 14.95 1.79 34.45
N PRO A 214 15.23 3.04 34.08
CA PRO A 214 15.46 4.10 35.06
C PRO A 214 14.23 4.35 35.91
N CYS A 215 14.43 4.44 37.23
CA CYS A 215 13.41 4.84 38.18
C CYS A 215 13.91 6.02 39.00
N GLN A 216 13.03 6.97 39.31
CA GLN A 216 13.33 8.05 40.25
C GLN A 216 12.11 8.39 41.11
N GLU A 217 12.34 8.78 42.36
CA GLU A 217 11.28 9.34 43.20
C GLU A 217 11.14 10.85 42.96
N ASN A 218 9.92 11.31 42.72
CA ASN A 218 9.61 12.73 42.57
C ASN A 218 8.35 13.06 43.36
N LYS A 219 8.48 13.90 44.40
CA LYS A 219 7.38 14.30 45.31
C LYS A 219 6.63 13.13 45.97
N GLY A 220 7.28 11.98 46.13
CA GLY A 220 6.70 10.79 46.75
C GLY A 220 6.11 9.79 45.75
N ASP A 221 6.11 10.11 44.45
CA ASP A 221 5.69 9.21 43.38
C ASP A 221 6.92 8.61 42.69
N LEU A 222 6.89 7.30 42.46
CA LEU A 222 7.90 6.60 41.67
C LEU A 222 7.65 6.86 40.18
N GLN A 223 8.66 7.37 39.47
CA GLN A 223 8.58 7.67 38.05
C GLN A 223 9.44 6.69 37.25
N LEU A 224 8.88 6.14 36.18
CA LEU A 224 9.56 5.28 35.22
C LEU A 224 10.16 6.14 34.08
N GLY A 225 11.42 5.90 33.74
CA GLY A 225 12.15 6.65 32.72
C GLY A 225 12.24 5.87 31.41
N PHE A 226 11.92 6.51 30.29
CA PHE A 226 12.07 5.91 28.96
C PHE A 226 13.40 6.33 28.35
N GLN A 227 14.23 5.37 27.96
CA GLN A 227 15.56 5.61 27.41
C GLN A 227 15.65 5.35 25.92
N LEU A 228 16.44 6.16 25.24
CA LEU A 228 16.88 5.94 23.88
C LEU A 228 18.40 5.81 23.84
N GLN A 229 18.89 5.03 22.88
CA GLN A 229 20.29 4.93 22.51
C GLN A 229 20.48 5.42 21.07
N LEU A 230 21.55 6.17 20.85
CA LEU A 230 21.99 6.57 19.51
C LEU A 230 23.21 5.75 19.11
N VAL A 231 23.16 5.15 17.93
CA VAL A 231 24.20 4.26 17.40
C VAL A 231 24.78 4.85 16.11
N ASP A 232 26.11 4.84 15.99
CA ASP A 232 26.81 5.15 14.74
C ASP A 232 26.78 3.93 13.82
N LEU A 233 26.16 4.05 12.65
CA LEU A 233 26.02 2.94 11.68
C LEU A 233 27.31 2.66 10.88
N ASN A 234 28.40 3.38 11.13
CA ASN A 234 29.69 3.10 10.53
C ASN A 234 30.53 2.12 11.34
N ASN A 235 30.48 2.21 12.67
CA ASN A 235 31.27 1.39 13.58
C ASN A 235 30.43 0.61 14.60
N PHE A 236 29.11 0.84 14.63
CA PHE A 236 28.12 0.19 15.51
C PHE A 236 28.32 0.47 17.00
N ASN A 237 29.06 1.52 17.34
CA ASN A 237 29.21 1.97 18.71
C ASN A 237 27.99 2.78 19.14
N THR A 238 27.57 2.56 20.39
CA THR A 238 26.62 3.42 21.07
C THR A 238 27.28 4.74 21.40
N LEU A 239 26.77 5.83 20.81
CA LEU A 239 27.27 7.19 21.01
C LEU A 239 26.81 7.76 22.35
N TRP A 240 25.57 7.48 22.74
CA TRP A 240 25.02 7.80 24.06
C TRP A 240 23.74 7.01 24.34
N ILE A 241 23.42 6.91 25.63
CA ILE A 241 22.16 6.40 26.18
C ILE A 241 21.61 7.48 27.11
N LYS A 242 20.34 7.88 26.92
CA LYS A 242 19.72 8.97 27.70
C LYS A 242 18.25 8.69 27.99
N THR A 243 17.82 9.06 29.20
CA THR A 243 16.40 9.13 29.56
C THR A 243 15.78 10.34 28.90
N VAL A 244 14.79 10.11 28.04
CA VAL A 244 14.14 11.15 27.23
C VAL A 244 12.73 11.45 27.69
N ARG A 245 12.17 10.71 28.64
CA ARG A 245 10.87 11.01 29.25
C ARG A 245 10.75 10.31 30.60
N TRP A 246 10.09 10.96 31.54
CA TRP A 246 9.71 10.38 32.82
C TRP A 246 8.19 10.26 32.90
N PHE A 247 7.68 9.13 33.40
CA PHE A 247 6.27 8.80 33.54
C PHE A 247 5.92 8.70 35.02
N GLY A 248 5.08 9.62 35.51
CA GLY A 248 4.59 9.63 36.89
C GLY A 248 3.29 8.86 37.07
N ASN A 249 2.75 8.83 38.29
CA ASN A 249 1.50 8.13 38.60
C ASN A 249 0.26 8.72 37.91
N ASP A 250 0.32 9.96 37.44
CA ASP A 250 -0.74 10.61 36.65
C ASP A 250 -0.86 10.10 35.20
N THR A 251 -0.03 9.13 34.82
CA THR A 251 0.00 8.52 33.47
C THR A 251 -0.72 7.17 33.38
N GLU A 252 -1.67 6.88 34.28
CA GLU A 252 -2.55 5.68 34.26
C GLU A 252 -3.25 5.46 32.91
N GLN A 253 -3.42 6.51 32.09
CA GLN A 253 -3.99 6.40 30.74
C GLN A 253 -3.01 5.88 29.68
N ILE A 254 -1.72 5.77 30.00
CA ILE A 254 -0.66 5.37 29.08
C ILE A 254 -0.21 3.93 29.31
N LEU A 255 -0.21 3.48 30.57
CA LEU A 255 0.18 2.14 31.00
C LEU A 255 -0.81 1.65 32.03
N ASP A 256 -1.23 0.40 31.89
CA ASP A 256 -2.05 -0.26 32.90
C ASP A 256 -1.34 -0.31 34.26
N ASP A 257 -2.12 -0.25 35.35
CA ASP A 257 -1.59 -0.29 36.71
C ASP A 257 -0.83 -1.60 37.01
N GLU A 258 -1.31 -2.72 36.45
CA GLU A 258 -0.67 -4.04 36.58
C GLU A 258 0.68 -4.04 35.87
N VAL A 259 0.74 -3.56 34.63
CA VAL A 259 1.98 -3.43 33.84
C VAL A 259 2.99 -2.53 34.55
N ARG A 260 2.54 -1.39 35.07
CA ARG A 260 3.39 -0.49 35.85
C ARG A 260 3.96 -1.18 37.07
N GLN A 261 3.13 -1.91 37.83
CA GLN A 261 3.57 -2.63 39.01
C GLN A 261 4.61 -3.69 38.65
N THR A 262 4.36 -4.49 37.60
CA THR A 262 5.31 -5.48 37.09
C THR A 262 6.65 -4.86 36.72
N LEU A 263 6.67 -3.71 36.06
CA LEU A 263 7.90 -2.98 35.73
C LEU A 263 8.64 -2.45 36.96
N GLN A 264 7.89 -2.01 37.98
CA GLN A 264 8.47 -1.55 39.25
C GLN A 264 9.07 -2.71 40.05
N ASP A 265 8.38 -3.84 40.11
CA ASP A 265 8.81 -5.06 40.79
C ASP A 265 10.03 -5.67 40.06
N TYR A 266 10.03 -5.67 38.73
CA TYR A 266 11.17 -6.06 37.90
C TYR A 266 12.40 -5.20 38.21
N TYR A 267 12.22 -3.88 38.35
CA TYR A 267 13.29 -2.98 38.77
C TYR A 267 13.77 -3.22 40.21
N ALA A 268 12.87 -3.63 41.10
CA ALA A 268 13.20 -3.94 42.49
C ALA A 268 13.91 -5.31 42.66
N ASP A 269 14.29 -5.97 41.54
CA ASP A 269 14.85 -7.32 41.49
C ASP A 269 13.94 -8.35 42.20
N GLU A 270 12.62 -8.17 42.12
CA GLU A 270 11.66 -9.16 42.62
C GLU A 270 11.57 -10.38 41.70
N GLU A 271 11.18 -11.53 42.26
CA GLU A 271 11.01 -12.77 41.50
C GLU A 271 9.65 -12.74 40.79
N LEU A 272 9.68 -12.47 39.49
CA LEU A 272 8.53 -12.41 38.60
C LEU A 272 8.57 -13.52 37.55
N ASP A 273 7.43 -13.78 36.93
CA ASP A 273 7.37 -14.64 35.75
C ASP A 273 8.00 -13.92 34.54
N ASP A 274 8.84 -14.64 33.78
CA ASP A 274 9.52 -14.07 32.61
C ASP A 274 8.52 -13.58 31.55
N ASP A 275 7.37 -14.27 31.39
CA ASP A 275 6.36 -13.91 30.39
C ASP A 275 5.65 -12.60 30.80
N ASP A 276 5.32 -12.44 32.10
CA ASP A 276 4.71 -11.20 32.63
C ASP A 276 5.65 -9.99 32.43
N VAL A 277 6.95 -10.19 32.62
CA VAL A 277 7.96 -9.14 32.39
C VAL A 277 8.11 -8.83 30.91
N GLU A 278 8.10 -9.84 30.03
CA GLU A 278 8.15 -9.62 28.58
C GLU A 278 6.94 -8.83 28.08
N ASP A 279 5.73 -9.19 28.50
CA ASP A 279 4.49 -8.48 28.15
C ASP A 279 4.51 -7.03 28.66
N ALA A 280 4.93 -6.82 29.91
CA ALA A 280 5.01 -5.47 30.49
C ALA A 280 6.04 -4.59 29.79
N LEU A 281 7.18 -5.16 29.38
CA LEU A 281 8.20 -4.46 28.59
C LEU A 281 7.72 -4.19 27.16
N GLU A 282 6.96 -5.09 26.53
CA GLU A 282 6.36 -4.86 25.21
C GLU A 282 5.38 -3.67 25.28
N GLU A 283 4.47 -3.64 26.25
CA GLU A 283 3.54 -2.51 26.42
C GLU A 283 4.27 -1.19 26.73
N TRP A 284 5.28 -1.23 27.61
CA TRP A 284 6.13 -0.06 27.89
C TRP A 284 6.70 0.55 26.63
N VAL A 285 7.15 -0.30 25.73
CA VAL A 285 7.77 0.06 24.47
C VAL A 285 6.78 0.62 23.47
N GLU A 286 5.61 0.01 23.36
CA GLU A 286 4.52 0.47 22.50
C GLU A 286 4.04 1.89 22.86
N THR A 287 4.40 2.42 24.03
CA THR A 287 4.12 3.83 24.38
C THR A 287 4.82 4.82 23.45
N LEU A 288 5.96 4.45 22.84
CA LEU A 288 6.65 5.25 21.84
C LEU A 288 6.04 4.98 20.45
N LYS A 289 5.33 5.95 19.90
CA LYS A 289 4.62 5.81 18.62
C LYS A 289 5.42 6.21 17.40
N GLY A 290 6.46 7.04 17.56
CA GLY A 290 7.33 7.33 16.43
C GLY A 290 8.50 8.25 16.74
N ILE A 291 9.55 8.10 15.95
CA ILE A 291 10.70 9.00 15.92
C ILE A 291 10.87 9.53 14.49
N ARG A 292 11.17 10.82 14.36
CA ARG A 292 11.41 11.48 13.07
C ARG A 292 12.64 12.37 13.14
N PHE A 293 13.68 12.04 12.37
CA PHE A 293 14.81 12.94 12.17
C PHE A 293 14.39 14.19 11.39
N SER A 294 14.94 15.33 11.76
CA SER A 294 14.76 16.59 11.03
C SER A 294 15.71 16.62 9.82
N ASP A 295 15.19 16.92 8.65
CA ASP A 295 15.99 17.10 7.43
C ASP A 295 16.81 18.40 7.46
N GLN A 296 16.47 19.31 8.36
CA GLN A 296 16.94 20.70 8.35
C GLN A 296 17.85 21.04 9.54
N GLU A 297 17.81 20.21 10.57
CA GLU A 297 18.56 20.39 11.80
C GLU A 297 19.15 19.07 12.26
N ASP A 298 20.27 19.12 12.99
CA ASP A 298 20.82 17.99 13.72
C ASP A 298 19.95 17.69 14.95
N ALA A 299 18.73 17.24 14.71
CA ALA A 299 17.73 16.96 15.73
C ALA A 299 16.78 15.85 15.28
N CYS A 300 16.05 15.27 16.23
CA CYS A 300 14.89 14.44 15.94
C CYS A 300 13.73 14.77 16.88
N TRP A 301 12.53 14.41 16.45
CA TRP A 301 11.32 14.42 17.25
C TRP A 301 10.95 13.00 17.66
N SER A 302 10.41 12.86 18.87
CA SER A 302 9.78 11.63 19.36
C SER A 302 8.35 11.93 19.79
N CYS A 303 7.45 10.97 19.54
CA CYS A 303 6.03 11.04 19.84
C CYS A 303 5.60 9.79 20.61
N TRP A 304 4.74 9.99 21.60
CA TRP A 304 4.19 8.93 22.44
C TRP A 304 2.67 8.77 22.24
N THR A 305 2.09 7.70 22.80
CA THR A 305 0.67 7.34 22.67
C THR A 305 -0.28 8.46 23.11
N ASP A 306 0.11 9.24 24.11
CA ASP A 306 -0.67 10.38 24.62
C ASP A 306 -0.57 11.63 23.72
N GLY A 307 0.16 11.55 22.60
CA GLY A 307 0.41 12.66 21.68
C GLY A 307 1.44 13.66 22.19
N THR A 308 2.07 13.41 23.34
CA THR A 308 3.18 14.22 23.84
C THR A 308 4.38 14.10 22.90
N LEU A 309 5.09 15.21 22.73
CA LEU A 309 6.24 15.31 21.84
C LEU A 309 7.49 15.72 22.60
N ARG A 310 8.66 15.31 22.10
CA ARG A 310 9.95 15.84 22.56
C ARG A 310 10.91 15.97 21.39
N LYS A 311 11.66 17.07 21.35
CA LYS A 311 12.75 17.28 20.40
C LYS A 311 14.08 17.02 21.09
N LEU A 312 14.92 16.20 20.47
CA LEU A 312 16.28 15.90 20.89
C LEU A 312 17.24 16.63 19.95
N TYR A 313 18.18 17.39 20.52
CA TYR A 313 19.15 18.18 19.76
C TYR A 313 20.53 17.53 19.83
N PHE A 314 21.15 17.32 18.68
CA PHE A 314 22.46 16.69 18.55
C PHE A 314 23.53 17.70 18.17
N SER A 315 24.76 17.48 18.62
CA SER A 315 25.90 18.17 18.08
C SER A 315 26.10 17.79 16.60
N PRO A 316 26.66 18.67 15.77
CA PRO A 316 26.96 18.34 14.37
C PRO A 316 27.92 17.15 14.23
N ARG A 317 27.94 16.50 13.06
CA ARG A 317 28.77 15.31 12.74
C ARG A 317 30.24 15.42 13.13
N GLN A 318 30.80 16.63 13.13
CA GLN A 318 32.21 16.88 13.49
C GLN A 318 32.50 16.69 15.00
N GLN A 319 31.46 16.54 15.81
CA GLN A 319 31.51 16.40 17.27
C GLN A 319 30.83 15.10 17.75
N ASP A 320 30.89 14.03 16.96
CA ASP A 320 30.42 12.68 17.34
C ASP A 320 28.93 12.58 17.78
N TYR A 321 28.05 13.45 17.25
CA TYR A 321 26.60 13.44 17.49
C TYR A 321 26.16 13.25 18.96
N GLN A 322 26.74 14.03 19.87
CA GLN A 322 26.34 14.06 21.28
C GLN A 322 24.97 14.73 21.46
N LEU A 323 24.18 14.28 22.43
CA LEU A 323 22.96 14.98 22.84
C LEU A 323 23.35 16.29 23.56
N ILE A 324 23.08 17.44 22.94
CA ILE A 324 23.43 18.77 23.46
C ILE A 324 22.27 19.48 24.16
N GLY A 325 21.04 18.96 24.01
CA GLY A 325 19.87 19.51 24.68
C GLY A 325 18.60 18.76 24.31
N MET A 326 17.55 19.03 25.07
CA MET A 326 16.21 18.51 24.82
C MET A 326 15.21 19.66 24.95
N SER A 327 14.11 19.60 24.19
CA SER A 327 12.97 20.48 24.46
C SER A 327 12.30 20.11 25.79
N PRO A 328 11.44 21.01 26.33
CA PRO A 328 10.35 20.60 27.21
C PRO A 328 9.53 19.46 26.59
N LEU A 329 8.75 18.77 27.42
CA LEU A 329 7.66 17.93 26.93
C LEU A 329 6.60 18.83 26.31
N VAL A 330 6.37 18.66 25.01
CA VAL A 330 5.48 19.49 24.22
C VAL A 330 4.11 18.81 24.17
N MET A 331 3.10 19.51 24.70
CA MET A 331 1.73 18.99 24.87
C MET A 331 0.79 19.71 23.89
N PRO A 332 0.36 19.06 22.79
CA PRO A 332 -0.58 19.66 21.84
C PRO A 332 -2.02 19.55 22.36
N THR A 333 -2.34 20.34 23.40
CA THR A 333 -3.64 20.29 24.09
C THR A 333 -4.52 21.49 23.82
N GLN A 334 -4.00 22.57 23.23
CA GLN A 334 -4.76 23.77 22.91
C GLN A 334 -5.18 23.76 21.43
N GLU A 335 -6.46 23.53 21.15
CA GLU A 335 -6.98 23.66 19.79
C GLU A 335 -6.99 25.14 19.37
N SER A 336 -6.49 25.44 18.18
CA SER A 336 -6.52 26.79 17.61
C SER A 336 -7.95 27.23 17.31
N GLU A 337 -8.25 28.52 17.45
CA GLU A 337 -9.55 29.11 17.06
C GLU A 337 -9.70 29.22 15.53
N GLU A 338 -8.63 28.97 14.77
CA GLU A 338 -8.67 28.93 13.31
C GLU A 338 -9.49 27.74 12.80
N SER A 339 -10.19 27.93 11.67
CA SER A 339 -10.99 26.88 11.03
C SER A 339 -10.14 25.66 10.69
N GLU A 340 -10.74 24.46 10.71
CA GLU A 340 -10.13 23.20 10.24
C GLU A 340 -9.30 23.43 8.96
N GLN A 341 -8.05 22.98 8.98
CA GLN A 341 -7.16 23.12 7.84
C GLN A 341 -7.37 21.95 6.86
N PRO A 342 -7.25 22.19 5.53
CA PRO A 342 -6.91 21.17 4.55
C PRO A 342 -5.89 20.15 5.06
N ASN A 343 -6.06 18.87 4.71
CA ASN A 343 -5.08 17.84 5.07
C ASN A 343 -3.71 18.20 4.47
N PRO A 344 -2.69 18.56 5.26
CA PRO A 344 -1.39 18.93 4.71
C PRO A 344 -0.61 17.72 4.17
N LEU A 345 -1.08 16.52 4.49
CA LEU A 345 -0.54 15.27 3.97
C LEU A 345 -1.21 14.86 2.65
N ASN A 346 -2.14 15.67 2.12
CA ASN A 346 -2.70 15.45 0.80
C ASN A 346 -1.68 15.55 -0.33
N GLN A 347 -0.41 15.90 -0.04
CA GLN A 347 0.73 15.94 -0.96
C GLN A 347 1.68 14.75 -0.82
N VAL A 348 1.45 13.89 0.17
CA VAL A 348 2.38 12.84 0.58
C VAL A 348 2.00 11.52 -0.11
N ALA A 349 2.96 10.92 -0.82
CA ALA A 349 2.76 9.64 -1.51
C ALA A 349 2.56 8.49 -0.52
N PHE A 350 1.92 7.42 -0.99
CA PHE A 350 1.77 6.16 -0.27
C PHE A 350 3.08 5.72 0.43
N ASN A 351 2.97 5.25 1.69
CA ASN A 351 4.07 4.85 2.59
C ASN A 351 5.05 5.94 3.07
N GLN A 352 4.88 7.22 2.73
CA GLN A 352 5.70 8.29 3.33
C GLN A 352 5.18 8.78 4.68
N TYR A 353 4.01 8.30 5.10
CA TYR A 353 3.57 8.44 6.49
C TYR A 353 4.47 7.57 7.37
N ASN A 354 5.39 8.17 8.10
CA ASN A 354 5.72 7.59 9.40
C ASN A 354 4.41 7.68 10.18
N TYR A 355 3.73 6.55 10.36
CA TYR A 355 2.29 6.47 10.65
C TYR A 355 1.81 7.33 11.83
N HIS A 356 2.71 7.77 12.71
CA HIS A 356 2.39 8.62 13.84
C HIS A 356 3.01 10.02 13.82
N LEU A 357 4.01 10.29 12.99
CA LEU A 357 4.79 11.52 13.09
C LEU A 357 5.43 11.96 11.76
N GLN A 358 5.01 13.11 11.23
CA GLN A 358 5.53 13.66 9.98
C GLN A 358 5.88 15.14 10.12
N LEU A 359 7.11 15.51 9.76
CA LEU A 359 7.52 16.92 9.67
C LEU A 359 6.95 17.53 8.39
N LEU A 360 6.18 18.61 8.52
CA LEU A 360 5.59 19.32 7.37
C LEU A 360 6.49 20.46 6.90
N ASN A 361 7.04 21.20 7.86
CA ASN A 361 8.00 22.28 7.65
C ASN A 361 8.72 22.60 8.97
N HIS A 362 9.57 23.62 8.98
CA HIS A 362 10.35 24.02 10.16
C HIS A 362 9.50 24.45 11.38
N HIS A 363 8.22 24.75 11.17
CA HIS A 363 7.31 25.27 12.20
C HIS A 363 6.14 24.35 12.49
N GLN A 364 5.94 23.28 11.72
CA GLN A 364 4.76 22.43 11.84
C GLN A 364 5.10 20.94 11.77
N LEU A 365 4.48 20.20 12.69
CA LEU A 365 4.58 18.75 12.80
C LEU A 365 3.17 18.15 12.74
N ALA A 366 2.96 17.15 11.90
CA ALA A 366 1.74 16.35 11.90
C ALA A 366 1.90 15.16 12.84
N VAL A 367 1.00 15.06 13.83
CA VAL A 367 0.84 13.90 14.71
C VAL A 367 -0.39 13.13 14.25
N ILE A 368 -0.21 11.85 13.95
CA ILE A 368 -1.22 11.02 13.27
C ILE A 368 -1.59 9.88 14.22
N ASN A 369 -2.78 9.95 14.80
CA ASN A 369 -3.35 8.86 15.60
C ASN A 369 -4.70 8.47 14.98
N CYS A 370 -5.79 8.40 15.75
CA CYS A 370 -7.14 8.33 15.19
C CYS A 370 -7.53 9.62 14.46
N ASP A 371 -6.93 10.76 14.85
CA ASP A 371 -7.06 12.06 14.23
C ASP A 371 -5.70 12.58 13.73
N ILE A 372 -5.72 13.59 12.85
CA ILE A 372 -4.51 14.27 12.37
C ILE A 372 -4.44 15.64 13.05
N LYS A 373 -3.42 15.85 13.88
CA LYS A 373 -3.15 17.10 14.57
C LYS A 373 -1.95 17.79 13.96
N ILE A 374 -2.12 19.03 13.51
CA ILE A 374 -1.06 19.89 12.98
C ILE A 374 -0.59 20.79 14.11
N VAL A 375 0.58 20.46 14.66
CA VAL A 375 1.13 21.08 15.86
C VAL A 375 2.09 22.20 15.47
N ASP A 376 1.92 23.38 16.05
CA ASP A 376 2.87 24.48 15.92
C ASP A 376 4.08 24.22 16.83
N ILE A 377 5.26 24.13 16.22
CA ILE A 377 6.54 23.86 16.87
C ILE A 377 7.54 25.02 16.70
N ALA A 378 7.12 26.18 16.18
CA ALA A 378 8.01 27.30 15.86
C ALA A 378 8.76 27.86 17.09
N GLU A 379 8.10 27.85 18.25
CA GLU A 379 8.66 28.40 19.49
C GLU A 379 9.32 27.34 20.38
N VAL A 380 9.35 26.07 19.95
CA VAL A 380 9.94 24.98 20.75
C VAL A 380 11.46 25.10 20.73
N LYS A 381 12.04 25.35 21.91
CA LYS A 381 13.49 25.53 22.11
C LYS A 381 14.04 24.53 23.12
N PRO A 382 15.37 24.31 23.16
CA PRO A 382 15.99 23.56 24.24
C PRO A 382 15.64 24.13 25.63
N SER A 383 15.48 23.25 26.61
CA SER A 383 15.23 23.56 28.01
C SER A 383 16.24 22.84 28.89
N ASP A 384 16.80 23.56 29.87
CA ASP A 384 17.70 22.99 30.87
C ASP A 384 16.94 22.17 31.94
N ASN A 385 15.62 22.35 32.03
CA ASN A 385 14.76 21.58 32.91
C ASN A 385 14.14 20.41 32.14
N GLU A 386 14.55 19.19 32.48
CA GLU A 386 14.10 17.96 31.82
C GLU A 386 12.62 17.64 32.06
N LEU A 387 12.03 18.18 33.14
CA LEU A 387 10.62 18.02 33.51
C LEU A 387 9.75 19.20 33.04
N ALA A 388 10.32 20.18 32.34
CA ALA A 388 9.56 21.29 31.80
C ALA A 388 8.49 20.77 30.84
N GLN A 389 7.30 21.35 30.92
CA GLN A 389 6.21 21.12 29.99
C GLN A 389 5.87 22.41 29.28
N GLN A 390 5.54 22.31 27.99
CA GLN A 390 5.11 23.42 27.16
C GLN A 390 3.83 23.02 26.44
N THR A 391 2.73 23.72 26.74
CA THR A 391 1.52 23.62 25.93
C THR A 391 1.73 24.35 24.61
N VAL A 392 1.36 23.70 23.51
CA VAL A 392 1.37 24.29 22.17
C VAL A 392 -0.01 24.19 21.54
N THR A 393 -0.25 25.07 20.58
CA THR A 393 -1.48 25.06 19.80
C THR A 393 -1.41 23.97 18.72
N TYR A 394 -2.57 23.42 18.39
CA TYR A 394 -2.71 22.52 17.25
C TYR A 394 -4.00 22.82 16.46
N GLN A 395 -4.01 22.42 15.19
CA GLN A 395 -5.17 22.43 14.33
C GLN A 395 -5.55 21.00 13.97
N LYS A 396 -6.85 20.69 13.97
CA LYS A 396 -7.32 19.42 13.40
C LYS A 396 -7.30 19.51 11.88
N ALA A 397 -6.75 18.48 11.26
CA ALA A 397 -6.82 18.29 9.82
C ALA A 397 -7.85 17.21 9.48
N LYS A 398 -8.60 17.44 8.39
CA LYS A 398 -9.48 16.40 7.84
C LYS A 398 -8.67 15.29 7.21
N GLN A 399 -9.29 14.12 7.05
CA GLN A 399 -8.77 13.13 6.12
C GLN A 399 -8.82 13.70 4.69
N ALA A 400 -7.91 13.23 3.83
CA ALA A 400 -7.89 13.68 2.43
C ALA A 400 -9.13 13.13 1.71
N GLU A 401 -9.99 14.00 1.20
CA GLU A 401 -11.12 13.62 0.35
C GLU A 401 -10.69 13.58 -1.11
N VAL A 402 -11.12 12.55 -1.85
CA VAL A 402 -10.93 12.46 -3.30
C VAL A 402 -12.11 13.15 -3.99
N GLU A 403 -11.79 14.17 -4.79
CA GLU A 403 -12.72 14.81 -5.72
C GLU A 403 -12.68 14.07 -7.06
N MET A 404 -13.79 13.44 -7.40
CA MET A 404 -13.98 12.78 -8.69
C MET A 404 -14.82 13.68 -9.59
N SER A 405 -14.40 13.86 -10.85
CA SER A 405 -15.30 14.43 -11.85
C SER A 405 -16.51 13.51 -12.06
N ASP A 406 -17.65 14.05 -12.47
CA ASP A 406 -18.82 13.21 -12.76
C ASP A 406 -18.51 12.12 -13.78
N ALA A 407 -17.68 12.41 -14.79
CA ALA A 407 -17.24 11.42 -15.77
C ALA A 407 -16.42 10.29 -15.14
N PHE A 408 -15.53 10.60 -14.19
CA PHE A 408 -14.76 9.60 -13.44
C PHE A 408 -15.64 8.77 -12.51
N ARG A 409 -16.48 9.43 -11.72
CA ARG A 409 -17.45 8.77 -10.83
C ARG A 409 -18.31 7.78 -11.62
N MET A 410 -18.87 8.23 -12.74
CA MET A 410 -19.65 7.42 -13.66
C MET A 410 -18.82 6.33 -14.37
N SER A 411 -17.52 6.48 -14.57
CA SER A 411 -16.71 5.45 -15.24
C SER A 411 -16.29 4.32 -14.31
N TYR A 412 -16.15 4.58 -13.00
CA TYR A 412 -15.46 3.66 -12.11
C TYR A 412 -16.21 3.29 -10.83
N THR A 413 -17.23 4.05 -10.40
CA THR A 413 -18.05 3.69 -9.23
C THR A 413 -19.36 3.00 -9.63
N ARG A 414 -20.11 2.49 -8.65
CA ARG A 414 -21.44 1.88 -8.87
C ARG A 414 -22.43 2.81 -9.56
N ASP A 415 -22.25 4.13 -9.43
CA ASP A 415 -23.11 5.14 -10.08
C ASP A 415 -23.09 5.03 -11.62
N GLY A 416 -22.02 4.44 -12.16
CA GLY A 416 -21.79 4.19 -13.57
C GLY A 416 -22.47 2.96 -14.17
N ILE A 417 -23.03 2.10 -13.33
CA ILE A 417 -23.57 0.80 -13.76
C ILE A 417 -24.96 1.02 -14.34
N ASN A 418 -25.22 0.46 -15.53
CA ASN A 418 -26.56 0.46 -16.09
C ASN A 418 -27.38 -0.63 -15.43
N VAL A 419 -28.32 -0.22 -14.58
CA VAL A 419 -29.26 -1.13 -13.91
C VAL A 419 -30.49 -1.35 -14.80
N ILE A 420 -30.87 -2.61 -14.95
CA ILE A 420 -32.14 -3.05 -15.53
C ILE A 420 -32.93 -3.73 -14.42
N GLU A 421 -34.06 -3.13 -14.10
CA GLU A 421 -34.99 -3.64 -13.10
C GLU A 421 -35.93 -4.64 -13.78
N ILE A 422 -36.02 -5.85 -13.21
CA ILE A 422 -36.87 -6.93 -13.71
C ILE A 422 -37.80 -7.36 -12.59
N ASP A 423 -39.09 -7.57 -12.91
CA ASP A 423 -40.10 -7.93 -11.90
C ASP A 423 -39.84 -9.28 -11.22
N TYR A 424 -39.49 -10.31 -11.99
CA TYR A 424 -39.16 -11.64 -11.44
C TYR A 424 -38.24 -12.44 -12.36
N LEU A 425 -37.00 -12.68 -11.94
CA LEU A 425 -36.02 -13.40 -12.78
C LEU A 425 -36.38 -14.86 -13.06
N ALA A 426 -37.26 -15.46 -12.26
CA ALA A 426 -37.70 -16.85 -12.51
C ALA A 426 -38.69 -16.96 -13.68
N LEU A 427 -39.29 -15.84 -14.13
CA LEU A 427 -40.25 -15.82 -15.22
C LEU A 427 -39.54 -15.57 -16.56
N PRO A 428 -39.66 -16.49 -17.55
CA PRO A 428 -39.04 -16.31 -18.87
C PRO A 428 -39.45 -15.03 -19.59
N GLU A 429 -40.68 -14.56 -19.38
CA GLU A 429 -41.20 -13.35 -20.02
C GLU A 429 -40.44 -12.12 -19.50
N CYS A 430 -40.26 -12.02 -18.18
CA CYS A 430 -39.54 -10.93 -17.53
C CYS A 430 -38.05 -10.90 -17.93
N VAL A 431 -37.42 -12.07 -18.08
CA VAL A 431 -36.03 -12.16 -18.59
C VAL A 431 -35.93 -11.66 -20.04
N LEU A 432 -36.92 -11.97 -20.89
CA LEU A 432 -36.97 -11.47 -22.27
C LEU A 432 -37.25 -9.96 -22.32
N GLU A 433 -38.09 -9.43 -21.42
CA GLU A 433 -38.32 -8.00 -21.27
C GLU A 433 -37.03 -7.25 -20.87
N GLY A 434 -36.27 -7.79 -19.92
CA GLY A 434 -34.96 -7.24 -19.56
C GLY A 434 -33.97 -7.23 -20.74
N LEU A 435 -33.92 -8.31 -21.54
CA LEU A 435 -33.12 -8.33 -22.78
C LEU A 435 -33.62 -7.32 -23.82
N GLN A 436 -34.93 -7.14 -23.94
CA GLN A 436 -35.51 -6.16 -24.83
C GLN A 436 -35.15 -4.73 -24.40
N GLU A 437 -35.12 -4.46 -23.09
CA GLU A 437 -34.64 -3.19 -22.55
C GLU A 437 -33.15 -2.98 -22.81
N MET A 438 -32.29 -3.98 -22.56
CA MET A 438 -30.87 -3.93 -22.95
C MET A 438 -30.72 -3.59 -24.45
N GLN A 439 -31.52 -4.22 -25.30
CA GLN A 439 -31.51 -4.00 -26.75
C GLN A 439 -31.92 -2.57 -27.12
N GLN A 440 -32.94 -2.01 -26.47
CA GLN A 440 -33.37 -0.63 -26.70
C GLN A 440 -32.31 0.37 -26.24
N ARG A 441 -31.74 0.18 -25.04
CA ARG A 441 -30.69 1.05 -24.51
C ARG A 441 -29.41 0.97 -25.34
N THR A 442 -29.05 -0.21 -25.84
CA THR A 442 -27.89 -0.38 -26.74
C THR A 442 -28.13 0.17 -28.16
N ALA A 443 -29.38 0.38 -28.57
CA ALA A 443 -29.66 1.12 -29.81
C ALA A 443 -29.32 2.62 -29.70
N CYS A 444 -29.30 3.15 -28.46
CA CYS A 444 -28.96 4.54 -28.13
C CYS A 444 -27.77 4.59 -27.15
N LEU A 445 -26.65 3.94 -27.50
CA LEU A 445 -25.50 3.80 -26.58
C LEU A 445 -24.96 5.12 -26.03
N GLU A 446 -25.03 6.21 -26.80
CA GLU A 446 -24.56 7.53 -26.37
C GLU A 446 -25.18 8.00 -25.04
N ASP A 447 -26.43 7.61 -24.74
CA ASP A 447 -27.13 8.01 -23.52
C ASP A 447 -26.81 7.10 -22.30
N HIS A 448 -26.29 5.91 -22.58
CA HIS A 448 -26.10 4.84 -21.59
C HIS A 448 -24.64 4.52 -21.30
N VAL A 449 -23.71 4.96 -22.14
CA VAL A 449 -22.28 4.94 -21.85
C VAL A 449 -21.97 5.96 -20.75
N LYS A 450 -21.29 5.49 -19.70
CA LYS A 450 -20.92 6.27 -18.52
C LYS A 450 -19.41 6.52 -18.56
N GLY A 451 -19.01 7.56 -19.31
CA GLY A 451 -17.62 7.84 -19.63
C GLY A 451 -17.02 6.76 -20.54
N ILE A 452 -16.17 5.88 -20.00
CA ILE A 452 -15.68 4.69 -20.74
C ILE A 452 -16.41 3.39 -20.35
N ARG A 453 -17.34 3.45 -19.39
CA ARG A 453 -18.01 2.26 -18.87
C ARG A 453 -19.31 1.95 -19.61
N LEU A 454 -19.48 0.68 -19.94
CA LEU A 454 -20.74 0.07 -20.36
C LEU A 454 -20.83 -1.29 -19.65
N GLU A 455 -21.34 -1.26 -18.43
CA GLU A 455 -21.56 -2.44 -17.59
C GLU A 455 -23.04 -2.55 -17.23
N TRP A 456 -23.53 -3.78 -17.17
CA TRP A 456 -24.91 -4.11 -16.90
C TRP A 456 -25.06 -4.88 -15.60
N LEU A 457 -26.01 -4.43 -14.79
CA LEU A 457 -26.47 -5.13 -13.60
C LEU A 457 -27.98 -5.32 -13.71
N ILE A 458 -28.41 -6.54 -13.42
CA ILE A 458 -29.83 -6.88 -13.45
C ILE A 458 -30.28 -7.00 -12.00
N GLU A 459 -31.29 -6.23 -11.63
CA GLU A 459 -31.86 -6.21 -10.29
C GLU A 459 -33.28 -6.77 -10.32
N ASP A 460 -33.52 -7.80 -9.53
CA ASP A 460 -34.84 -8.37 -9.30
C ASP A 460 -35.60 -7.50 -8.28
N GLN A 461 -36.93 -7.55 -8.28
CA GLN A 461 -37.78 -6.79 -7.37
C GLN A 461 -37.52 -7.14 -5.89
N ASP A 462 -36.98 -8.33 -5.61
CA ASP A 462 -36.57 -8.76 -4.26
C ASP A 462 -35.21 -8.19 -3.81
N GLY A 463 -34.56 -7.37 -4.64
CA GLY A 463 -33.23 -6.79 -4.41
C GLY A 463 -32.07 -7.71 -4.77
N SER A 464 -32.33 -8.91 -5.30
CA SER A 464 -31.29 -9.80 -5.79
C SER A 464 -30.62 -9.23 -7.05
N GLN A 465 -29.30 -9.18 -7.05
CA GLN A 465 -28.53 -8.68 -8.17
C GLN A 465 -27.90 -9.84 -8.97
N ARG A 466 -27.84 -9.66 -10.29
CA ARG A 466 -27.18 -10.58 -11.24
C ARG A 466 -26.24 -9.80 -12.14
N SER A 467 -25.04 -10.34 -12.31
CA SER A 467 -24.06 -9.82 -13.27
C SER A 467 -24.52 -10.07 -14.72
N GLU A 468 -23.90 -9.36 -15.67
CA GLU A 468 -24.07 -9.64 -17.11
C GLU A 468 -23.87 -11.14 -17.42
N ALA A 469 -22.85 -11.76 -16.82
CA ALA A 469 -22.52 -13.17 -17.04
C ALA A 469 -23.66 -14.11 -16.59
N ASP A 470 -24.16 -13.93 -15.37
CA ASP A 470 -25.23 -14.76 -14.82
C ASP A 470 -26.52 -14.60 -15.60
N PHE A 471 -26.85 -13.35 -15.95
CA PHE A 471 -28.04 -13.02 -16.73
C PHE A 471 -27.97 -13.62 -18.13
N CYS A 472 -26.84 -13.47 -18.84
CA CYS A 472 -26.66 -14.02 -20.17
C CYS A 472 -26.74 -15.56 -20.18
N ALA A 473 -26.12 -16.22 -19.21
CA ALA A 473 -26.13 -17.69 -19.08
C ALA A 473 -27.54 -18.25 -18.82
N MET A 474 -28.40 -17.47 -18.15
CA MET A 474 -29.82 -17.79 -17.95
C MET A 474 -30.62 -17.54 -19.23
N ALA A 475 -30.54 -16.31 -19.77
CA ALA A 475 -31.40 -15.83 -20.84
C ALA A 475 -31.17 -16.57 -22.16
N ILE A 476 -29.93 -16.97 -22.46
CA ILE A 476 -29.57 -17.65 -23.72
C ILE A 476 -30.32 -18.99 -23.95
N LYS A 477 -30.90 -19.57 -22.89
CA LYS A 477 -31.70 -20.80 -22.95
C LYS A 477 -33.13 -20.57 -23.44
N LEU A 478 -33.60 -19.33 -23.45
CA LEU A 478 -34.95 -18.95 -23.84
C LEU A 478 -35.08 -18.80 -25.35
N SER A 479 -36.27 -19.10 -25.87
CA SER A 479 -36.56 -18.93 -27.29
C SER A 479 -36.54 -17.44 -27.66
N GLY A 480 -35.83 -17.08 -28.74
CA GLY A 480 -35.70 -15.70 -29.22
C GLY A 480 -34.59 -14.88 -28.56
N ALA A 481 -34.15 -15.22 -27.34
CA ALA A 481 -33.13 -14.48 -26.60
C ALA A 481 -31.79 -14.35 -27.35
N ALA A 482 -31.31 -15.43 -27.97
CA ALA A 482 -30.07 -15.40 -28.74
C ALA A 482 -30.10 -14.41 -29.92
N ASN A 483 -31.27 -14.16 -30.52
CA ASN A 483 -31.40 -13.14 -31.57
C ASN A 483 -31.33 -11.72 -30.98
N MET A 484 -31.97 -11.47 -29.83
CA MET A 484 -31.90 -10.18 -29.13
C MET A 484 -30.48 -9.86 -28.67
N MET A 485 -29.79 -10.83 -28.05
CA MET A 485 -28.37 -10.72 -27.68
C MET A 485 -27.50 -10.45 -28.91
N GLY A 486 -27.77 -11.11 -30.03
CA GLY A 486 -27.09 -10.81 -31.30
C GLY A 486 -27.26 -9.36 -31.74
N GLN A 487 -28.48 -8.82 -31.67
CA GLN A 487 -28.74 -7.41 -32.03
C GLN A 487 -28.05 -6.43 -31.07
N ILE A 488 -27.99 -6.75 -29.78
CA ILE A 488 -27.24 -5.95 -28.79
C ILE A 488 -25.76 -5.85 -29.19
N ILE A 489 -25.13 -6.97 -29.54
CA ILE A 489 -23.73 -6.99 -30.02
C ILE A 489 -23.59 -6.23 -31.34
N GLU A 490 -24.56 -6.34 -32.26
CA GLU A 490 -24.52 -5.57 -33.51
C GLU A 490 -24.58 -4.06 -33.28
N ASN A 491 -25.45 -3.61 -32.36
CA ASN A 491 -25.56 -2.21 -31.98
C ASN A 491 -24.25 -1.71 -31.37
N PHE A 492 -23.65 -2.48 -30.46
CA PHE A 492 -22.32 -2.19 -29.91
C PHE A 492 -21.26 -2.10 -31.01
N CYS A 493 -21.22 -3.08 -31.92
CA CYS A 493 -20.27 -3.11 -33.02
C CYS A 493 -20.50 -2.00 -34.07
N ALA A 494 -21.59 -1.22 -33.97
CA ALA A 494 -21.85 -0.07 -34.82
C ALA A 494 -21.47 1.26 -34.13
N TYR A 495 -21.21 1.24 -32.82
CA TYR A 495 -20.87 2.42 -32.05
C TYR A 495 -19.42 2.87 -32.32
N PRO A 496 -19.16 4.14 -32.69
CA PRO A 496 -17.82 4.60 -33.09
C PRO A 496 -16.72 4.41 -32.05
N TYR A 497 -17.07 4.47 -30.76
CA TYR A 497 -16.12 4.35 -29.64
C TYR A 497 -16.20 2.99 -28.94
N ALA A 498 -16.76 1.97 -29.59
CA ALA A 498 -16.92 0.64 -28.99
C ALA A 498 -15.60 0.03 -28.51
N SER A 499 -14.48 0.35 -29.18
CA SER A 499 -13.15 -0.16 -28.83
C SER A 499 -12.67 0.26 -27.43
N THR A 500 -13.19 1.38 -26.90
CA THR A 500 -12.77 1.95 -25.62
C THR A 500 -13.69 1.57 -24.46
N LEU A 501 -14.80 0.87 -24.73
CA LEU A 501 -15.82 0.61 -23.72
C LEU A 501 -15.51 -0.62 -22.87
N ILE A 502 -15.63 -0.46 -21.55
CA ILE A 502 -15.31 -1.50 -20.57
C ILE A 502 -16.56 -1.96 -19.80
N SER A 503 -16.66 -3.26 -19.54
CA SER A 503 -17.59 -3.80 -18.52
C SER A 503 -16.90 -3.97 -17.18
N SER A 504 -15.58 -4.15 -17.16
CA SER A 504 -14.73 -4.00 -15.99
C SER A 504 -13.32 -3.66 -16.45
N GLU A 505 -12.42 -3.30 -15.54
CA GLU A 505 -11.12 -2.74 -15.91
C GLU A 505 -10.27 -3.59 -16.89
N ASN A 506 -10.43 -4.92 -16.84
CA ASN A 506 -9.72 -5.86 -17.70
C ASN A 506 -10.66 -6.62 -18.67
N LYS A 507 -11.88 -6.13 -18.87
CA LYS A 507 -12.91 -6.80 -19.69
C LYS A 507 -13.66 -5.78 -20.55
N ALA A 508 -13.60 -5.98 -21.87
CA ALA A 508 -14.37 -5.17 -22.81
C ALA A 508 -15.87 -5.30 -22.53
N ALA A 509 -16.64 -4.26 -22.84
CA ALA A 509 -18.09 -4.27 -22.66
C ALA A 509 -18.76 -5.41 -23.45
N LEU A 510 -19.75 -6.08 -22.87
CA LEU A 510 -20.52 -7.19 -23.48
C LEU A 510 -19.72 -8.49 -23.74
N SER A 511 -18.55 -8.65 -23.12
CA SER A 511 -17.71 -9.85 -23.30
C SER A 511 -18.42 -11.16 -22.90
N ASP A 512 -19.25 -11.15 -21.85
CA ASP A 512 -19.96 -12.35 -21.37
C ASP A 512 -21.13 -12.72 -22.28
N MET A 513 -21.78 -11.70 -22.86
CA MET A 513 -22.80 -11.89 -23.90
C MET A 513 -22.21 -12.55 -25.15
N VAL A 514 -21.03 -12.11 -25.59
CA VAL A 514 -20.29 -12.69 -26.71
C VAL A 514 -19.91 -14.15 -26.42
N LEU A 515 -19.41 -14.44 -25.22
CA LEU A 515 -19.13 -15.80 -24.77
C LEU A 515 -20.38 -16.69 -24.83
N SER A 516 -21.51 -16.19 -24.34
CA SER A 516 -22.79 -16.91 -24.32
C SER A 516 -23.32 -17.22 -25.72
N LEU A 517 -23.22 -16.27 -26.66
CA LEU A 517 -23.59 -16.48 -28.07
C LEU A 517 -22.69 -17.50 -28.76
N ALA A 518 -21.38 -17.45 -28.50
CA ALA A 518 -20.42 -18.41 -29.01
C ALA A 518 -20.73 -19.84 -28.53
N ALA A 519 -21.09 -19.99 -27.24
CA ALA A 519 -21.49 -21.25 -26.64
C ALA A 519 -22.79 -21.81 -27.25
N HIS A 520 -23.75 -20.94 -27.58
CA HIS A 520 -25.10 -21.34 -27.95
C HIS A 520 -25.19 -21.94 -29.36
N ASN A 521 -24.63 -21.28 -30.37
CA ASN A 521 -24.75 -21.76 -31.75
C ASN A 521 -23.67 -21.20 -32.69
N ILE A 522 -23.09 -22.08 -33.50
CA ILE A 522 -22.05 -21.73 -34.48
C ILE A 522 -22.46 -20.64 -35.48
N ARG A 523 -23.75 -20.40 -35.69
CA ARG A 523 -24.23 -19.31 -36.56
C ARG A 523 -23.76 -17.92 -36.12
N TYR A 524 -23.41 -17.74 -34.84
CA TYR A 524 -22.98 -16.47 -34.28
C TYR A 524 -21.48 -16.19 -34.40
N LEU A 525 -20.65 -17.17 -34.81
CA LEU A 525 -19.21 -16.96 -34.95
C LEU A 525 -18.81 -15.77 -35.84
N PRO A 526 -19.51 -15.44 -36.95
CA PRO A 526 -19.21 -14.23 -37.71
C PRO A 526 -19.38 -12.94 -36.90
N LEU A 527 -20.39 -12.88 -36.03
CA LEU A 527 -20.65 -11.72 -35.17
C LEU A 527 -19.63 -11.65 -34.03
N VAL A 528 -19.30 -12.80 -33.40
CA VAL A 528 -18.21 -12.90 -32.42
C VAL A 528 -16.91 -12.39 -33.03
N ASN A 529 -16.59 -12.78 -34.27
CA ASN A 529 -15.39 -12.31 -34.94
C ASN A 529 -15.40 -10.80 -35.20
N ARG A 530 -16.54 -10.25 -35.62
CA ARG A 530 -16.69 -8.80 -35.81
C ARG A 530 -16.45 -8.05 -34.50
N TYR A 531 -17.01 -8.53 -33.40
CA TYR A 531 -16.78 -7.96 -32.07
C TYR A 531 -15.30 -8.00 -31.68
N LEU A 532 -14.64 -9.16 -31.84
CA LEU A 532 -13.21 -9.29 -31.52
C LEU A 532 -12.32 -8.35 -32.34
N ASN A 533 -12.71 -8.01 -33.58
CA ASN A 533 -11.99 -7.04 -34.42
C ASN A 533 -12.29 -5.57 -34.08
N ILE A 534 -13.25 -5.29 -33.20
CA ILE A 534 -13.65 -3.93 -32.80
C ILE A 534 -13.05 -3.54 -31.45
N ILE A 535 -13.02 -4.47 -30.49
CA ILE A 535 -12.46 -4.19 -29.16
C ILE A 535 -10.95 -3.93 -29.22
N ASP A 536 -10.42 -3.19 -28.25
CA ASP A 536 -8.97 -3.14 -28.05
C ASP A 536 -8.47 -4.50 -27.52
N ILE A 537 -7.91 -5.31 -28.42
CA ILE A 537 -7.41 -6.64 -28.10
C ILE A 537 -6.14 -6.58 -27.26
N ALA A 538 -5.30 -5.56 -27.47
CA ALA A 538 -4.07 -5.42 -26.71
C ALA A 538 -4.41 -5.23 -25.22
N GLN A 539 -5.49 -4.50 -24.94
CA GLN A 539 -5.98 -4.29 -23.58
C GLN A 539 -6.87 -5.45 -23.07
N PHE A 540 -7.83 -5.92 -23.86
CA PHE A 540 -8.92 -6.79 -23.38
C PHE A 540 -8.89 -8.23 -23.91
N GLY A 541 -7.91 -8.58 -24.75
CA GLY A 541 -7.82 -9.90 -25.41
C GLY A 541 -7.63 -11.08 -24.45
N ARG A 542 -7.15 -10.84 -23.22
CA ARG A 542 -6.88 -11.89 -22.23
C ARG A 542 -8.13 -12.69 -21.87
N PHE A 543 -9.27 -12.02 -21.63
CA PHE A 543 -10.53 -12.69 -21.31
C PHE A 543 -10.93 -13.66 -22.43
N HIS A 544 -10.89 -13.22 -23.69
CA HIS A 544 -11.29 -14.04 -24.83
C HIS A 544 -10.32 -15.19 -25.10
N THR A 545 -9.02 -14.98 -24.88
CA THR A 545 -8.00 -16.03 -24.98
C THR A 545 -8.19 -17.11 -23.93
N GLN A 546 -8.62 -16.74 -22.71
CA GLN A 546 -8.80 -17.67 -21.59
C GLN A 546 -10.16 -18.39 -21.61
N HIS A 547 -11.21 -17.74 -22.12
CA HIS A 547 -12.57 -18.24 -22.00
C HIS A 547 -13.25 -18.48 -23.36
N THR A 548 -13.30 -17.47 -24.23
CA THR A 548 -14.10 -17.54 -25.47
C THR A 548 -13.49 -18.45 -26.53
N LEU A 549 -12.22 -18.28 -26.86
CA LEU A 549 -11.56 -19.05 -27.92
C LEU A 549 -11.43 -20.55 -27.57
N PRO A 550 -11.01 -20.94 -26.33
CA PRO A 550 -10.97 -22.35 -25.94
C PRO A 550 -12.36 -23.02 -26.02
N LEU A 551 -13.42 -22.30 -25.63
CA LEU A 551 -14.79 -22.83 -25.72
C LEU A 551 -15.22 -23.07 -27.18
N ILE A 552 -14.92 -22.14 -28.08
CA ILE A 552 -15.24 -22.27 -29.51
C ILE A 552 -14.49 -23.46 -30.11
N ASP A 553 -13.22 -23.63 -29.77
CA ASP A 553 -12.42 -24.76 -30.23
C ASP A 553 -12.99 -26.10 -29.73
N GLN A 554 -13.29 -26.18 -28.43
CA GLN A 554 -13.89 -27.38 -27.82
C GLN A 554 -15.22 -27.77 -28.49
N LEU A 555 -16.09 -26.81 -28.80
CA LEU A 555 -17.42 -27.09 -29.36
C LEU A 555 -17.39 -27.37 -30.88
N TYR A 556 -16.49 -26.72 -31.61
CA TYR A 556 -16.57 -26.68 -33.08
C TYR A 556 -15.30 -27.12 -33.82
N GLY A 557 -14.13 -27.09 -33.18
CA GLY A 557 -12.82 -27.35 -33.81
C GLY A 557 -12.66 -28.78 -34.34
N HIS A 558 -13.21 -29.77 -33.63
CA HIS A 558 -13.15 -31.17 -34.05
C HIS A 558 -14.38 -31.65 -34.85
N SER A 559 -15.36 -30.77 -35.11
CA SER A 559 -16.60 -31.17 -35.77
C SER A 559 -16.50 -31.13 -37.29
N LEU A 560 -16.60 -32.31 -37.93
CA LEU A 560 -16.62 -32.44 -39.40
C LEU A 560 -17.77 -31.65 -40.06
N ARG A 561 -18.91 -31.48 -39.38
CA ARG A 561 -20.06 -30.72 -39.89
C ARG A 561 -19.84 -29.21 -39.89
N HIS A 562 -18.93 -28.73 -39.04
CA HIS A 562 -18.75 -27.32 -38.75
C HIS A 562 -17.40 -26.76 -39.25
N LYS A 563 -16.54 -27.64 -39.77
CA LYS A 563 -15.18 -27.36 -40.21
C LYS A 563 -15.04 -26.08 -41.05
N PHE A 564 -15.93 -25.85 -42.01
CA PHE A 564 -15.84 -24.65 -42.86
C PHE A 564 -16.10 -23.34 -42.10
N LYS A 565 -17.14 -23.30 -41.25
CA LYS A 565 -17.48 -22.11 -40.47
C LYS A 565 -16.43 -21.82 -39.40
N TYR A 566 -15.95 -22.86 -38.72
CA TYR A 566 -14.87 -22.74 -37.75
C TYR A 566 -13.57 -22.27 -38.40
N HIS A 567 -13.17 -22.84 -39.55
CA HIS A 567 -11.96 -22.41 -40.25
C HIS A 567 -12.01 -20.95 -40.71
N ASN A 568 -13.18 -20.49 -41.17
CA ASN A 568 -13.36 -19.09 -41.53
C ASN A 568 -13.29 -18.16 -40.32
N PHE A 569 -13.80 -18.59 -39.16
CA PHE A 569 -13.67 -17.86 -37.90
C PHE A 569 -12.18 -17.69 -37.54
N ILE A 570 -11.41 -18.78 -37.46
CA ILE A 570 -9.97 -18.74 -37.12
C ILE A 570 -9.18 -17.83 -38.07
N LYS A 571 -9.45 -17.91 -39.39
CA LYS A 571 -8.79 -17.07 -40.39
C LYS A 571 -9.07 -15.59 -40.27
N SER A 572 -10.20 -15.24 -39.67
CA SER A 572 -10.67 -13.86 -39.58
C SER A 572 -10.39 -13.26 -38.20
N LEU A 573 -9.72 -14.02 -37.32
CA LEU A 573 -9.27 -13.54 -36.04
C LEU A 573 -8.23 -12.42 -36.24
N PRO A 574 -8.28 -11.40 -35.39
CA PRO A 574 -7.26 -10.35 -35.32
C PRO A 574 -5.84 -10.92 -35.19
N THR A 575 -4.87 -10.26 -35.83
CA THR A 575 -3.46 -10.72 -35.86
C THR A 575 -2.79 -10.73 -34.50
N ASP A 576 -3.28 -9.91 -33.57
CA ASP A 576 -2.66 -9.68 -32.26
C ASP A 576 -3.20 -10.62 -31.18
N LEU A 577 -4.20 -11.48 -31.52
CA LEU A 577 -4.63 -12.58 -30.66
C LEU A 577 -3.65 -13.76 -30.82
N PRO A 578 -3.10 -14.32 -29.73
CA PRO A 578 -2.30 -15.53 -29.81
C PRO A 578 -3.15 -16.66 -30.40
N VAL A 579 -2.71 -17.20 -31.55
CA VAL A 579 -3.38 -18.31 -32.22
C VAL A 579 -3.23 -19.57 -31.36
N ILE A 580 -4.34 -20.26 -31.09
CA ILE A 580 -4.39 -21.55 -30.39
C ILE A 580 -3.74 -22.65 -31.24
#